data_AF-A0AAW1ICD7-F1
#
_entry.id   AF-A0AAW1ICD7-F1
#
_cell.length_a   1.000
_cell.length_b   1.000
_cell.length_c   1.000
_cell.angle_alpha   90.00
_cell.angle_beta   90.00
_cell.angle_gamma   90.00
#
_symmetry.space_group_name_H-M   'P 1'
#
loop_
_entity.id
_entity.type
_entity.pdbx_description
1 polymer ?
#
loop_
_entity_poly.entity_id
_entity_poly.type
_entity_poly.pdbx_seq_one_letter_code
_entity_poly.pdbx_strand_id
1 'polypeptide(L)'
;MKSKFLRFLQDNIALQLELPKSSLGFRYPTLRDHPLHTADIWLRGKRADDGAEGLWRLYDGLYDFSEFINNHPGGSDWLELTKVNVI
;
A
#
# COMPACT_ATOMS: atom_id res chain seq x y z
N MET A 1 -35.61 -20.08 9.48
CA MET A 1 -34.54 -21.05 9.18
C MET A 1 -33.90 -20.70 7.85
N LYS A 2 -32.65 -20.24 7.82
CA LYS A 2 -31.95 -20.02 6.54
C LYS A 2 -31.56 -21.37 5.94
N SER A 3 -31.92 -21.60 4.68
CA SER A 3 -31.60 -22.81 3.92
C SER A 3 -30.09 -23.08 3.94
N LYS A 4 -29.70 -24.36 4.05
CA LYS A 4 -28.29 -24.81 3.96
C LYS A 4 -27.62 -24.32 2.67
N PHE A 5 -28.40 -24.15 1.61
CA PHE A 5 -27.97 -23.58 0.34
C PHE A 5 -27.70 -22.07 0.42
N LEU A 6 -28.52 -21.31 1.14
CA LEU A 6 -28.29 -19.88 1.37
C LEU A 6 -27.03 -19.66 2.22
N ARG A 7 -26.77 -20.51 3.20
CA ARG A 7 -25.53 -20.48 3.98
C ARG A 7 -24.31 -20.82 3.10
N PHE A 8 -24.42 -21.83 2.24
CA PHE A 8 -23.37 -22.16 1.27
C PHE A 8 -23.06 -21.01 0.32
N LEU A 9 -24.08 -20.32 -0.22
CA LEU A 9 -23.88 -19.15 -1.07
C LEU A 9 -23.22 -18.00 -0.29
N GLN A 10 -23.67 -17.76 0.93
CA GLN A 10 -23.14 -16.71 1.79
C GLN A 10 -21.68 -16.98 2.20
N ASP A 11 -21.34 -18.23 2.49
CA ASP A 11 -19.98 -18.67 2.82
C ASP A 11 -19.06 -18.65 1.58
N ASN A 12 -19.55 -19.00 0.38
CA ASN A 12 -18.77 -18.94 -0.87
C ASN A 12 -18.55 -17.51 -1.38
N ILE A 13 -19.53 -16.62 -1.23
CA ILE A 13 -19.37 -15.20 -1.57
C ILE A 13 -18.35 -14.55 -0.63
N ALA A 14 -18.38 -14.89 0.67
CA ALA A 14 -17.37 -14.44 1.62
C ALA A 14 -15.97 -15.01 1.34
N LEU A 15 -15.87 -16.27 0.90
CA LEU A 15 -14.60 -16.90 0.51
C LEU A 15 -13.96 -16.29 -0.75
N GLN A 16 -14.76 -15.75 -1.67
CA GLN A 16 -14.26 -15.07 -2.88
C GLN A 16 -13.71 -13.66 -2.60
N LEU A 17 -13.96 -13.09 -1.42
CA LEU A 17 -13.51 -11.75 -1.03
C LEU A 17 -12.25 -11.75 -0.16
N GLU A 18 -11.80 -12.91 0.34
CA GLU A 18 -10.53 -13.01 1.05
C GLU A 18 -9.41 -13.31 0.06
N LEU A 19 -8.55 -12.31 -0.19
CA LEU A 19 -7.29 -12.51 -0.93
C LEU A 19 -6.54 -13.73 -0.35
N PRO A 20 -5.98 -14.61 -1.20
CA PRO A 20 -5.25 -15.78 -0.72
C PRO A 20 -4.11 -15.34 0.20
N LYS A 21 -4.22 -15.69 1.48
CA LYS A 21 -3.21 -15.39 2.50
C LYS A 21 -2.03 -16.33 2.31
N SER A 22 -0.82 -15.79 2.22
CA SER A 22 0.36 -16.65 2.08
C SER A 22 0.58 -17.48 3.35
N SER A 23 1.06 -18.71 3.20
CA SER A 23 1.39 -19.60 4.32
C SER A 23 2.53 -19.06 5.19
N LEU A 24 3.32 -18.11 4.67
CA LEU A 24 4.43 -17.45 5.36
C LEU A 24 4.01 -16.15 6.06
N GLY A 25 2.72 -15.81 6.06
CA GLY A 25 2.20 -14.61 6.71
C GLY A 25 2.41 -13.30 5.93
N PHE A 26 3.08 -13.35 4.78
CA PHE A 26 3.14 -12.20 3.88
C PHE A 26 1.75 -11.88 3.34
N ARG A 27 1.41 -10.59 3.42
CA ARG A 27 0.22 -10.01 2.78
C ARG A 27 0.42 -10.01 1.26
N TYR A 28 -0.65 -10.28 0.53
CA TYR A 28 -0.66 -10.16 -0.93
C TYR A 28 -0.48 -8.67 -1.31
N PRO A 29 0.50 -8.30 -2.17
CA PRO A 29 0.81 -6.90 -2.43
C PRO A 29 -0.36 -6.12 -3.03
N THR A 30 -0.53 -4.88 -2.57
CA THR A 30 -1.57 -3.98 -3.05
C THR A 30 -1.28 -3.57 -4.50
N LEU A 31 -2.32 -3.49 -5.34
CA LEU A 31 -2.25 -3.19 -6.79
C LEU A 31 -1.46 -4.20 -7.64
N ARG A 32 -1.15 -5.40 -7.11
CA ARG A 32 -0.41 -6.43 -7.86
C ARG A 32 -1.10 -6.90 -9.13
N ASP A 33 -2.42 -6.99 -9.09
CA ASP A 33 -3.30 -7.44 -10.19
C ASP A 33 -3.87 -6.27 -11.01
N HIS A 34 -3.33 -5.07 -10.84
CA HIS A 34 -3.74 -3.93 -11.66
C HIS A 34 -3.45 -4.23 -13.15
N PRO A 35 -4.37 -3.96 -14.08
CA PRO A 35 -4.20 -4.34 -15.50
C PRO A 35 -3.00 -3.67 -16.19
N LEU A 36 -2.54 -2.54 -15.66
CA LEU A 36 -1.32 -1.86 -16.07
C LEU A 36 -0.21 -2.08 -15.03
N HIS A 37 0.93 -2.58 -15.47
CA HIS A 37 2.12 -2.81 -14.64
C HIS A 37 3.15 -1.71 -14.88
N THR A 38 2.87 -0.52 -14.37
CA THR A 38 3.77 0.63 -14.48
C THR A 38 4.48 0.91 -13.15
N ALA A 39 5.60 1.62 -13.20
CA ALA A 39 6.38 1.95 -12.01
C ALA A 39 5.58 2.80 -11.01
N ASP A 40 4.71 3.70 -11.49
CA ASP A 40 3.87 4.52 -10.63
C ASP A 40 2.80 3.71 -9.89
N ILE A 41 2.26 2.67 -10.51
CA ILE A 41 1.27 1.77 -9.89
C ILE A 41 1.95 0.89 -8.84
N TRP A 42 3.14 0.38 -9.15
CA TRP A 42 3.95 -0.33 -8.18
C TRP A 42 4.28 0.56 -6.97
N LEU A 43 4.72 1.81 -7.19
CA LEU A 43 5.01 2.75 -6.12
C LEU A 43 3.78 3.06 -5.25
N ARG A 44 2.59 3.21 -5.85
CA ARG A 44 1.33 3.40 -5.10
C ARG A 44 1.01 2.19 -4.22
N GLY A 45 1.11 0.98 -4.76
CA GLY A 45 0.88 -0.26 -3.99
C GLY A 45 1.87 -0.39 -2.83
N LYS A 46 3.16 -0.16 -3.10
CA LYS A 46 4.23 -0.19 -2.09
C LYS A 46 4.07 0.85 -0.99
N ARG A 47 3.59 2.06 -1.30
CA ARG A 47 3.31 3.09 -0.27
C ARG A 47 2.26 2.60 0.74
N ALA A 48 1.19 1.98 0.24
CA ALA A 48 0.13 1.42 1.07
C ALA A 48 0.59 0.19 1.87
N ASP A 49 1.37 -0.70 1.24
CA ASP A 49 1.85 -1.92 1.91
C ASP A 49 2.90 -1.66 2.99
N ASP A 50 3.78 -0.67 2.77
CA ASP A 50 4.87 -0.34 3.70
C ASP A 50 4.45 0.68 4.78
N GLY A 51 3.22 1.21 4.74
CA GLY A 51 2.77 2.27 5.66
C GLY A 51 3.62 3.54 5.58
N ALA A 52 4.07 3.90 4.38
CA ALA A 52 5.07 4.94 4.16
C ALA A 52 4.53 6.38 4.30
N GLU A 53 3.29 6.56 4.71
CA GLU A 53 2.61 7.85 4.81
C GLU A 53 3.38 8.81 5.71
N GLY A 54 3.60 10.03 5.21
CA GLY A 54 4.34 11.05 5.94
C GLY A 54 5.86 10.86 5.97
N LEU A 55 6.39 9.83 5.31
CA LEU A 55 7.82 9.58 5.19
C LEU A 55 8.32 9.84 3.76
N TRP A 56 9.64 9.85 3.61
CA TRP A 56 10.32 9.94 2.33
C TRP A 56 10.92 8.59 1.98
N ARG A 57 10.70 8.14 0.74
CA ARG A 57 11.35 6.94 0.22
C ARG A 57 12.64 7.31 -0.49
N LEU A 58 13.75 6.76 -0.02
CA LEU A 58 15.03 6.84 -0.71
C LEU A 58 15.55 5.41 -0.93
N TYR A 59 15.60 4.99 -2.19
CA TYR A 59 15.78 3.59 -2.57
C TYR A 59 14.75 2.69 -1.85
N ASP A 60 15.22 1.71 -1.09
CA ASP A 60 14.38 0.77 -0.34
C ASP A 60 14.07 1.25 1.08
N GLY A 61 14.67 2.36 1.52
CA GLY A 61 14.52 2.91 2.87
C GLY A 61 13.40 3.95 2.98
N LEU A 62 12.82 4.04 4.17
CA LEU A 62 11.90 5.11 4.57
C LEU A 62 12.60 5.99 5.61
N TYR A 63 12.53 7.30 5.40
CA TYR A 63 13.22 8.30 6.23
C TYR A 63 12.24 9.37 6.67
N ASP A 64 12.46 9.90 7.87
CA ASP A 64 11.78 11.10 8.35
C ASP A 64 12.72 12.30 8.20
N PHE A 65 12.35 13.24 7.33
CA PHE A 65 13.08 14.49 7.13
C PHE A 65 12.40 15.68 7.81
N SER A 66 11.40 15.47 8.67
CA SER A 66 10.60 16.56 9.25
C SER A 66 11.46 17.59 10.00
N GLU A 67 12.51 17.17 10.71
CA GLU A 67 13.45 18.08 11.39
C GLU A 67 14.47 18.73 10.44
N PHE A 68 14.77 18.07 9.31
CA PHE A 68 15.79 18.50 8.37
C PHE A 68 15.24 19.42 7.27
N ILE A 69 13.93 19.37 6.99
CA ILE A 69 13.33 19.95 5.78
C ILE A 69 13.63 21.45 5.60
N ASN A 70 13.61 22.21 6.69
CA ASN A 70 13.88 23.66 6.70
C ASN A 70 15.37 24.01 6.60
N ASN A 71 16.25 23.03 6.83
CA ASN A 71 17.70 23.17 6.79
C ASN A 71 18.29 22.59 5.49
N HIS A 72 17.45 22.05 4.61
CA HIS A 72 17.92 21.44 3.37
C HIS A 72 18.56 22.52 2.47
N PRO A 73 19.84 22.36 2.04
CA PRO A 73 20.55 23.39 1.28
C PRO A 73 19.90 23.75 -0.07
N GLY A 74 19.09 22.86 -0.64
CA GLY A 74 18.34 23.09 -1.87
C GLY A 74 16.94 23.69 -1.66
N GLY A 75 16.57 24.06 -0.43
CA GLY A 75 15.21 24.48 -0.07
C GLY A 75 14.28 23.31 0.26
N SER A 76 13.13 23.60 0.89
CA SER A 76 12.18 22.57 1.33
C SER A 76 11.32 22.00 0.20
N ASP A 77 11.12 22.77 -0.88
CA ASP A 77 10.16 22.48 -1.96
C ASP A 77 10.22 21.04 -2.48
N TRP A 78 11.41 20.56 -2.86
CA TRP A 78 11.55 19.21 -3.42
C TRP A 78 11.19 18.12 -2.40
N LEU A 79 11.54 18.31 -1.13
CA LEU A 79 11.19 17.37 -0.07
C LEU A 79 9.68 17.41 0.18
N GLU A 80 9.06 18.58 0.23
CA GLU A 80 7.60 18.68 0.39
C GLU A 80 6.84 18.00 -0.76
N LEU A 81 7.28 18.20 -2.00
CA LEU A 81 6.67 17.60 -3.20
C LEU A 81 6.81 16.08 -3.27
N THR A 82 7.89 15.53 -2.71
CA THR A 82 8.20 14.10 -2.79
C THR A 82 7.82 13.30 -1.55
N LYS A 83 7.33 13.96 -0.50
CA LYS A 83 6.78 13.31 0.69
C LYS A 83 5.66 12.37 0.28
N VAL A 84 5.64 11.17 0.87
CA VAL A 84 4.56 10.22 0.60
C VAL A 84 3.26 10.74 1.20
N ASN A 85 2.35 11.15 0.32
CA ASN A 85 1.01 11.58 0.71
C ASN A 85 0.10 10.38 1.00
N VAL A 86 -0.86 10.62 1.91
CA VAL A 86 -2.01 9.74 2.11
C VAL A 86 -2.88 9.81 0.84
N ILE A 87 -3.17 8.66 0.25
CA ILE A 87 -4.03 8.52 -0.94
C ILE A 87 -5.48 8.32 -0.54
#